data_AF-A0A2U1NSK0-F1
#
_entry.id   AF-A0A2U1NSK0-F1
#
_cell.length_a   1.000
_cell.length_b   1.000
_cell.length_c   1.000
_cell.angle_alpha   90.00
_cell.angle_beta   90.00
_cell.angle_gamma   90.00
#
_symmetry.space_group_name_H-M   'P 1'
#
loop_
_entity.id
_entity.type
_entity.pdbx_description
1 polymer ?
#
loop_
_entity_poly.entity_id
_entity_poly.type
_entity_poly.pdbx_seq_one_letter_code
_entity_poly.pdbx_strand_id
1 'polypeptide(L)'
;MSNQESSFVTIGQRVLARPLKVRFHYGHPDVFDRIFHITRGGISKASKGINLSEDIFAGFNSTLRRGNVTHHEYIQVGKGRDVGLNQISLFEAKVACGNGEQTLSRDLYRLGHRFDFFRMLSCFYTTTGFYVSSMVNFFSFDIYIFIYSDCG
;
A
#
# COMPACT_ATOMS: atom_id res chain seq x y z
N MET A 1 -18.01 -16.42 0.34
CA MET A 1 -17.10 -15.25 0.28
C MET A 1 -16.46 -15.12 1.65
N SER A 2 -15.14 -15.11 1.70
CA SER A 2 -14.43 -14.88 2.98
C SER A 2 -14.48 -13.40 3.35
N ASN A 3 -14.38 -13.07 4.64
CA ASN A 3 -14.36 -11.66 5.09
C ASN A 3 -13.22 -10.84 4.45
N GLN A 4 -12.13 -11.50 4.05
CA GLN A 4 -11.00 -10.87 3.35
C GLN A 4 -11.39 -10.44 1.93
N GLU A 5 -12.21 -11.23 1.23
CA GLU A 5 -12.69 -10.89 -0.11
C GLU A 5 -13.59 -9.65 -0.07
N SER A 6 -14.55 -9.60 0.86
CA SER A 6 -15.48 -8.45 0.95
C SER A 6 -14.79 -7.16 1.39
N SER A 7 -13.78 -7.24 2.26
CA SER A 7 -13.07 -6.07 2.81
C SER A 7 -11.92 -5.63 1.91
N PHE A 8 -10.83 -6.40 1.90
CA PHE A 8 -9.57 -6.06 1.25
C PHE A 8 -9.68 -6.07 -0.27
N VAL A 9 -10.41 -7.03 -0.85
CA VAL A 9 -10.47 -7.22 -2.32
C VAL A 9 -11.63 -6.45 -2.97
N THR A 10 -12.66 -6.05 -2.21
CA THR A 10 -13.84 -5.36 -2.75
C THR A 10 -14.03 -3.95 -2.19
N ILE A 11 -14.50 -3.79 -0.95
CA ILE A 11 -14.93 -2.48 -0.45
C ILE A 11 -13.77 -1.47 -0.40
N GLY A 12 -12.62 -1.88 0.14
CA GLY A 12 -11.43 -1.03 0.16
C GLY A 12 -10.97 -0.63 -1.24
N GLN A 13 -11.04 -1.58 -2.17
CA GLN A 13 -10.67 -1.36 -3.57
C GLN A 13 -11.56 -0.35 -4.28
N ARG A 14 -12.88 -0.44 -4.08
CA ARG A 14 -13.84 0.53 -4.62
C ARG A 14 -13.48 1.94 -4.19
N VAL A 15 -13.27 2.16 -2.90
CA VAL A 15 -12.97 3.48 -2.33
C VAL A 15 -11.64 4.05 -2.85
N LEU A 16 -10.60 3.21 -2.91
CA LEU A 16 -9.30 3.60 -3.46
C LEU A 16 -9.36 3.92 -4.97
N ALA A 17 -10.23 3.25 -5.73
CA ALA A 17 -10.42 3.50 -7.16
C ALA A 17 -11.26 4.75 -7.43
N ARG A 18 -12.42 4.86 -6.75
CA ARG A 18 -13.36 5.98 -6.85
C ARG A 18 -14.01 6.20 -5.48
N PRO A 19 -13.92 7.40 -4.89
CA PRO A 19 -13.48 8.67 -5.49
C PRO A 19 -11.98 8.99 -5.38
N LEU A 20 -11.22 8.23 -4.57
CA LEU A 20 -9.89 8.69 -4.14
C LEU A 20 -8.83 8.64 -5.25
N LYS A 21 -8.86 7.67 -6.18
CA LYS A 21 -7.84 7.49 -7.23
C LYS A 21 -6.42 7.31 -6.66
N VAL A 22 -6.29 6.61 -5.54
CA VAL A 22 -5.02 6.34 -4.82
C VAL A 22 -4.81 4.84 -4.62
N ARG A 23 -4.96 4.06 -5.69
CA ARG A 23 -4.72 2.61 -5.68
C ARG A 23 -3.23 2.30 -5.65
N PHE A 24 -2.60 2.47 -4.48
CA PHE A 24 -1.15 2.26 -4.28
C PHE A 24 -0.88 1.23 -3.18
N HIS A 25 -1.50 0.05 -3.26
CA HIS A 25 -1.29 -0.98 -2.25
C HIS A 25 -0.87 -2.30 -2.90
N TYR A 26 -0.35 -3.20 -2.08
CA TYR A 26 0.19 -4.46 -2.55
C TYR A 26 -0.91 -5.52 -2.68
N GLY A 27 -0.87 -6.32 -3.75
CA GLY A 27 -1.59 -7.60 -3.78
C GLY A 27 -3.06 -7.56 -4.21
N HIS A 28 -3.45 -6.58 -5.00
CA HIS A 28 -4.76 -6.47 -5.66
C HIS A 28 -4.62 -6.49 -7.18
N PRO A 29 -5.64 -6.96 -7.92
CA PRO A 29 -5.63 -6.90 -9.38
C PRO A 29 -5.84 -5.46 -9.83
N ASP A 30 -4.75 -4.76 -10.09
CA ASP A 30 -4.79 -3.46 -10.75
C ASP A 30 -4.96 -3.59 -12.26
N VAL A 31 -5.90 -2.82 -12.80
CA VAL A 31 -6.10 -2.70 -14.22
C VAL A 31 -5.52 -1.38 -14.70
N PHE A 32 -4.43 -1.50 -15.45
CA PHE A 32 -3.68 -0.38 -16.05
C PHE A 32 -4.03 -0.22 -17.54
N ASP A 33 -4.11 1.03 -18.00
CA ASP A 33 -4.16 1.34 -19.43
C ASP A 33 -2.80 1.06 -20.08
N ARG A 34 -2.76 0.03 -20.92
CA ARG A 34 -1.54 -0.39 -21.63
C ARG A 34 -0.96 0.73 -22.50
N ILE A 35 -1.80 1.45 -23.26
CA ILE A 35 -1.34 2.49 -24.19
C ILE A 35 -0.72 3.63 -23.40
N PHE A 36 -1.35 4.02 -22.29
CA PHE A 36 -0.82 5.06 -21.40
C PHE A 36 0.58 4.74 -20.87
N HIS A 37 0.81 3.51 -20.42
CA HIS A 37 2.07 3.10 -19.79
C HIS A 37 3.19 2.85 -20.81
N ILE A 38 2.90 2.17 -21.93
CA ILE A 38 3.91 1.90 -22.98
C ILE A 38 4.46 3.22 -23.54
N THR A 39 3.59 4.19 -23.82
CA THR A 39 3.99 5.48 -24.39
C THR A 39 4.74 6.39 -23.41
N ARG A 40 4.85 6.01 -22.12
CA ARG A 40 5.44 6.83 -21.07
C ARG A 40 6.55 6.12 -20.29
N GLY A 41 7.17 5.09 -20.86
CA GLY A 41 8.32 4.42 -20.25
C GLY A 41 7.96 3.30 -19.27
N GLY A 42 6.79 2.67 -19.43
CA GLY A 42 6.44 1.42 -18.76
C GLY A 42 5.60 1.57 -17.49
N ILE A 43 5.34 0.41 -16.86
CA ILE A 43 4.43 0.27 -15.72
C ILE A 43 5.15 0.65 -14.42
N SER A 44 6.33 0.11 -14.14
CA SER A 44 7.02 0.31 -12.86
C SER A 44 8.55 0.30 -12.97
N LYS A 45 9.21 0.63 -11.85
CA LYS A 45 10.67 0.51 -11.68
C LYS A 45 11.07 -0.92 -11.26
N ALA A 46 10.44 -1.96 -11.78
CA ALA A 46 10.69 -3.34 -11.34
C ALA A 46 12.20 -3.69 -11.33
N SER A 47 12.75 -3.96 -10.15
CA SER A 47 14.12 -4.41 -9.96
C SER A 47 14.12 -5.52 -8.93
N LYS A 48 14.75 -6.66 -9.27
CA LYS A 48 14.81 -7.84 -8.41
C LYS A 48 15.51 -7.48 -7.10
N GLY A 49 14.75 -7.37 -6.02
CA GLY A 49 15.24 -7.12 -4.66
C GLY A 49 15.28 -5.66 -4.20
N ILE A 50 15.19 -4.66 -5.09
CA ILE A 50 15.27 -3.22 -4.73
C ILE A 50 13.93 -2.49 -4.86
N ASN A 51 13.04 -2.97 -5.72
CA ASN A 51 11.69 -2.42 -5.87
C ASN A 51 10.70 -3.57 -5.68
N LEU A 52 10.67 -4.13 -4.46
CA LEU A 52 9.76 -5.22 -4.09
C LEU A 52 8.28 -4.83 -4.24
N SER A 53 8.00 -3.52 -4.25
CA SER A 53 6.69 -2.88 -4.38
C SER A 53 6.42 -2.34 -5.79
N GLU A 54 6.72 -3.11 -6.83
CA GLU A 54 6.60 -2.67 -8.23
C GLU A 54 5.20 -2.17 -8.60
N ASP A 55 4.16 -2.82 -8.07
CA ASP A 55 2.75 -2.49 -8.25
C ASP A 55 2.41 -1.13 -7.62
N ILE A 56 2.95 -0.84 -6.44
CA ILE A 56 2.79 0.45 -5.77
C ILE A 56 3.47 1.57 -6.56
N PHE A 57 4.70 1.36 -7.01
CA PHE A 57 5.40 2.35 -7.84
C PHE A 57 4.72 2.59 -9.19
N ALA A 58 4.07 1.57 -9.75
CA ALA A 58 3.22 1.72 -10.94
C ALA A 58 2.03 2.63 -10.70
N GLY A 59 1.36 2.44 -9.56
CA GLY A 59 0.29 3.32 -9.12
C GLY A 59 0.77 4.76 -8.92
N PHE A 60 1.89 4.97 -8.22
CA PHE A 60 2.46 6.31 -8.03
C PHE A 60 2.74 7.01 -9.36
N ASN A 61 3.37 6.31 -10.30
CA ASN A 61 3.70 6.85 -11.61
C ASN A 61 2.45 7.16 -12.44
N SER A 62 1.44 6.28 -12.38
CA SER A 62 0.13 6.52 -12.99
C SER A 62 -0.48 7.82 -12.49
N THR A 63 -0.59 7.98 -11.17
CA THR A 63 -1.26 9.15 -10.59
C THR A 63 -0.44 10.44 -10.77
N LEU A 64 0.89 10.39 -10.66
CA LEU A 64 1.75 11.54 -10.95
C LEU A 64 1.59 12.05 -12.38
N ARG A 65 1.30 11.14 -13.32
CA ARG A 65 1.11 11.45 -14.75
C ARG A 65 -0.35 11.65 -15.13
N ARG A 66 -1.25 11.78 -14.15
CA ARG A 66 -2.70 11.95 -14.34
C ARG A 66 -3.38 10.78 -15.05
N GLY A 67 -2.75 9.60 -15.04
CA GLY A 67 -3.38 8.34 -15.38
C GLY A 67 -4.35 7.89 -14.28
N ASN A 68 -5.10 6.84 -14.56
CA ASN A 68 -6.04 6.26 -13.61
C ASN A 68 -5.86 4.74 -13.55
N VAL A 69 -5.83 4.21 -12.34
CA VAL A 69 -5.82 2.76 -12.11
C VAL A 69 -7.22 2.34 -11.71
N THR A 70 -7.78 1.38 -12.42
CA THR A 70 -9.19 0.99 -12.27
C THR A 70 -9.34 -0.32 -11.50
N HIS A 71 -10.45 -0.44 -10.79
CA HIS A 71 -10.85 -1.67 -10.12
C HIS A 71 -11.95 -2.36 -10.91
N HIS A 72 -11.74 -3.66 -11.18
CA HIS A 72 -12.74 -4.52 -11.79
C HIS A 72 -12.94 -5.74 -10.90
N GLU A 73 -14.20 -6.02 -10.57
CA GLU A 73 -14.58 -7.12 -9.68
C GLU A 73 -14.78 -8.40 -10.48
N TYR A 74 -14.14 -9.47 -10.00
CA TYR A 74 -14.31 -10.80 -10.54
C TYR A 74 -14.83 -11.71 -9.43
N ILE A 75 -16.05 -12.20 -9.58
CA ILE A 75 -16.77 -12.96 -8.54
C ILE A 75 -16.23 -14.39 -8.36
N GLN A 76 -15.39 -14.90 -9.28
CA GLN A 76 -15.11 -16.33 -9.41
C GLN A 76 -13.66 -16.78 -9.20
N VAL A 77 -12.74 -15.90 -8.80
CA VAL A 77 -11.32 -16.28 -8.64
C VAL A 77 -10.79 -15.79 -7.30
N GLY A 78 -10.99 -16.61 -6.26
CA GLY A 78 -10.30 -16.45 -4.98
C GLY A 78 -8.90 -17.04 -5.07
N LYS A 79 -7.86 -16.25 -4.81
CA LYS A 79 -6.53 -16.82 -4.55
C LYS A 79 -6.54 -17.36 -3.12
N GLY A 80 -6.60 -18.68 -2.97
CA GLY A 80 -6.29 -19.32 -1.70
C GLY A 80 -4.87 -18.93 -1.29
N ARG A 81 -4.73 -18.18 -0.21
CA ARG A 81 -3.46 -17.99 0.49
C ARG A 81 -3.52 -18.82 1.75
N ASP A 82 -2.46 -19.58 1.97
CA ASP A 82 -2.27 -20.20 3.26
C ASP A 82 -1.98 -19.07 4.29
N VAL A 83 -2.65 -19.18 5.43
CA VAL A 83 -2.70 -18.17 6.49
C VAL A 83 -1.96 -18.66 7.74
N GLY A 84 -1.05 -19.62 7.56
CA GLY A 84 -0.11 -20.02 8.61
C GLY A 84 0.76 -18.85 9.06
N LEU A 85 1.11 -18.82 10.35
CA LEU A 85 1.89 -17.75 10.98
C LEU A 85 3.19 -17.45 10.24
N ASN A 86 3.91 -18.47 9.78
CA ASN A 86 5.17 -18.29 9.05
C ASN A 86 4.96 -17.54 7.72
N GLN A 87 3.88 -17.86 6.98
CA GLN A 87 3.56 -17.18 5.73
C GLN A 87 3.07 -15.75 5.96
N ILE A 88 2.28 -15.52 7.01
CA ILE A 88 1.86 -14.17 7.42
C ILE A 88 3.09 -13.34 7.79
N SER A 89 4.02 -13.89 8.59
CA SER A 89 5.24 -13.18 8.99
C SER A 89 6.10 -12.79 7.80
N LEU A 90 6.28 -13.67 6.82
CA LEU A 90 7.03 -13.38 5.60
C LEU A 90 6.31 -12.35 4.72
N PHE A 91 4.98 -12.41 4.66
CA PHE A 91 4.17 -11.41 3.96
C PHE A 91 4.32 -10.02 4.59
N GLU A 92 4.13 -9.92 5.90
CA GLU A 92 4.28 -8.66 6.64
C GLU A 92 5.69 -8.08 6.50
N ALA A 93 6.73 -8.93 6.61
CA ALA A 93 8.11 -8.50 6.39
C ALA A 93 8.30 -7.91 4.98
N LYS A 94 7.71 -8.54 3.95
CA LYS A 94 7.78 -8.03 2.57
C LYS A 94 7.09 -6.67 2.44
N VAL A 95 5.89 -6.50 3.01
CA VAL A 95 5.14 -5.23 2.94
C VAL A 95 5.89 -4.13 3.71
N ALA A 96 6.45 -4.46 4.88
CA ALA A 96 7.24 -3.52 5.68
C ALA A 96 8.50 -3.05 4.95
N CYS A 97 9.27 -3.98 4.35
CA CYS A 97 10.44 -3.62 3.50
C CYS A 97 10.03 -2.71 2.34
N GLY A 98 8.95 -3.06 1.65
CA GLY A 98 8.41 -2.28 0.55
C GLY A 98 7.96 -0.87 0.94
N ASN A 99 7.48 -0.69 2.17
CA ASN A 99 7.14 0.64 2.68
C ASN A 99 8.38 1.46 3.08
N GLY A 100 9.43 0.80 3.56
CA GLY A 100 10.74 1.43 3.74
C GLY A 100 11.24 2.06 2.43
N GLU A 101 11.14 1.32 1.31
CA GLU A 101 11.47 1.83 -0.03
C GLU A 101 10.58 3.03 -0.43
N GLN A 102 9.28 2.98 -0.14
CA GLN A 102 8.35 4.08 -0.44
C GLN A 102 8.68 5.36 0.34
N THR A 103 9.06 5.20 1.61
CA THR A 103 9.43 6.31 2.50
C THR A 103 10.66 7.05 2.00
N LEU A 104 11.62 6.31 1.42
CA LEU A 104 12.82 6.87 0.80
C LEU A 104 12.57 7.40 -0.63
N SER A 105 11.41 7.10 -1.22
CA SER A 105 11.13 7.47 -2.61
C SER A 105 10.71 8.93 -2.76
N ARG A 106 11.34 9.60 -3.75
CA ARG A 106 10.93 10.94 -4.21
C ARG A 106 9.52 10.97 -4.80
N ASP A 107 8.96 9.82 -5.19
CA ASP A 107 7.62 9.75 -5.78
C ASP A 107 6.55 10.06 -4.72
N LEU A 108 6.74 9.62 -3.48
CA LEU A 108 5.84 9.93 -2.36
C LEU A 108 5.85 11.43 -2.05
N TYR A 109 7.03 12.05 -2.01
CA TYR A 109 7.17 13.50 -1.85
C TYR A 109 6.41 14.27 -2.94
N ARG A 110 6.54 13.86 -4.20
CA ARG A 110 5.84 14.50 -5.34
C ARG A 110 4.33 14.30 -5.29
N LEU A 111 3.86 13.13 -4.84
CA LEU A 111 2.43 12.86 -4.67
C LEU A 111 1.83 13.73 -3.56
N GLY A 112 2.53 13.86 -2.43
CA GLY A 112 2.08 14.69 -1.31
C GLY A 112 1.85 16.15 -1.70
N HIS A 113 2.64 16.70 -2.63
CA HIS A 113 2.44 18.06 -3.13
C HIS A 113 1.24 18.21 -4.08
N ARG A 114 0.66 17.12 -4.59
CA ARG A 114 -0.43 17.13 -5.58
C ARG A 114 -1.76 16.61 -5.02
N PHE A 115 -1.74 16.05 -3.81
CA PHE A 115 -2.94 15.49 -3.18
C PHE A 115 -3.74 16.54 -2.43
N ASP A 116 -5.06 16.39 -2.50
CA ASP A 116 -5.99 17.03 -1.58
C ASP A 116 -5.94 16.32 -0.22
N PHE A 117 -6.55 16.93 0.79
CA PHE A 117 -6.52 16.41 2.15
C PHE A 117 -6.97 14.94 2.24
N PHE A 118 -8.05 14.56 1.56
CA PHE A 118 -8.57 13.18 1.63
C PHE A 118 -7.67 12.15 0.95
N ARG A 119 -7.06 12.48 -0.20
CA ARG A 119 -6.08 11.58 -0.83
C ARG A 119 -4.81 11.50 -0.04
N MET A 120 -4.38 12.62 0.56
CA MET A 120 -3.19 12.65 1.41
C MET A 120 -3.40 11.82 2.68
N LEU A 121 -4.56 11.95 3.32
CA LEU A 121 -4.95 11.16 4.49
C LEU A 121 -5.01 9.67 4.16
N SER A 122 -5.66 9.32 3.05
CA SER A 122 -5.69 7.92 2.58
C SER A 122 -4.28 7.41 2.33
N CYS A 123 -3.45 8.17 1.61
CA CYS A 123 -2.08 7.78 1.33
C CYS A 123 -1.28 7.58 2.62
N PHE A 124 -1.40 8.50 3.59
CA PHE A 124 -0.74 8.40 4.88
C PHE A 124 -1.07 7.10 5.62
N TYR A 125 -2.35 6.74 5.74
CA TYR A 125 -2.76 5.53 6.46
C TYR A 125 -2.59 4.23 5.67
N THR A 126 -2.44 4.28 4.34
CA THR A 126 -2.21 3.06 3.54
C THR A 126 -0.74 2.82 3.22
N THR A 127 0.12 3.82 3.37
CA THR A 127 1.56 3.72 3.12
C THR A 127 2.36 4.03 4.40
N THR A 128 3.22 5.04 4.39
CA THR A 128 4.24 5.28 5.41
C THR A 128 3.68 5.61 6.79
N GLY A 129 2.58 6.36 6.84
CA GLY A 129 2.00 6.84 8.10
C GLY A 129 1.51 5.71 9.02
N PHE A 130 1.02 4.60 8.45
CA PHE A 130 0.64 3.43 9.24
C PHE A 130 1.83 2.88 10.03
N TYR A 131 2.97 2.67 9.38
CA TYR A 131 4.16 2.10 10.03
C TYR A 131 4.82 3.07 11.01
N VAL A 132 4.84 4.38 10.68
CA VAL A 132 5.30 5.41 11.62
C VAL A 132 4.40 5.42 12.87
N SER A 133 3.08 5.37 12.69
CA SER A 133 2.13 5.34 13.82
C SER A 133 2.29 4.07 14.66
N SER A 134 2.48 2.92 14.03
CA SER A 134 2.71 1.66 14.73
C SER A 134 4.01 1.68 15.54
N MET A 135 5.08 2.26 14.98
CA MET A 135 6.36 2.42 15.68
C MET A 135 6.21 3.32 16.92
N VAL A 136 5.52 4.45 16.79
CA VAL A 136 5.27 5.37 17.92
C VAL A 136 4.44 4.71 19.01
N ASN A 137 3.40 3.94 18.63
CA ASN A 137 2.59 3.19 19.60
C ASN A 137 3.42 2.17 20.36
N PHE A 138 4.28 1.42 19.67
CA PHE A 138 5.15 0.43 20.29
C PHE A 138 6.11 1.07 21.29
N PHE A 139 6.83 2.14 20.90
CA PHE A 139 7.72 2.86 21.81
C PHE A 139 6.98 3.47 23.02
N SER A 140 5.80 4.03 22.79
CA SER A 140 5.00 4.60 23.87
C SER A 140 4.58 3.52 24.88
N PHE A 141 4.26 2.33 24.39
CA PHE A 141 3.92 1.18 25.22
C PHE A 141 5.12 0.64 26.00
N ASP A 142 6.29 0.53 25.38
CA ASP A 142 7.53 0.13 26.06
C ASP A 142 7.89 1.11 27.20
N ILE A 143 7.79 2.42 26.92
CA ILE A 143 8.01 3.46 27.93
C ILE A 143 6.98 3.34 29.06
N TYR A 144 5.71 3.09 28.72
CA TYR A 144 4.65 2.90 29.73
C TYR A 144 4.94 1.69 30.63
N ILE A 145 5.33 0.54 30.05
CA ILE A 145 5.71 -0.64 30.82
C ILE A 145 6.90 -0.32 31.72
N PHE A 146 7.95 0.29 31.18
CA PHE A 146 9.17 0.61 31.94
C PHE A 146 8.88 1.50 33.15
N ILE A 147 8.10 2.57 32.96
CA ILE A 147 7.71 3.47 34.06
C ILE A 147 6.90 2.72 35.13
N TYR A 148 5.99 1.84 34.72
CA TYR A 148 5.11 1.14 35.67
C TYR A 148 5.79 -0.08 36.33
N SER A 149 6.76 -0.71 35.68
CA SER A 149 7.53 -1.83 36.23
C SER A 149 8.55 -1.39 37.28
N ASP A 150 9.11 -0.18 37.15
CA ASP A 150 10.10 0.38 38.08
C ASP A 150 9.45 1.12 39.28
N CYS A 151 8.14 1.34 39.25
CA CYS A 151 7.36 1.96 40.33
C CYS A 151 6.62 0.93 41.21
N GLY A 152 6.92 -0.37 41.07
CA GLY A 152 6.35 -1.48 41.84
C GLY A 152 7.29 -2.04 42.90
#